data_AF-A0A0D2YDA1-F1
#
_entry.id   AF-A0A0D2YDA1-F1
#
_cell.length_a   1.000
_cell.length_b   1.000
_cell.length_c   1.000
_cell.angle_alpha   90.00
_cell.angle_beta   90.00
_cell.angle_gamma   90.00
#
_symmetry.space_group_name_H-M   'P 1'
#
loop_
_entity.id
_entity.type
_entity.pdbx_description
1 polymer ?
#
loop_
_entity_poly.entity_id
_entity_poly.type
_entity_poly.pdbx_seq_one_letter_code
_entity_poly.pdbx_strand_id
1 'polypeptide(L)'
;MIPKVDHDPDDTEPEYVPHTNVKGYEWFEMGIFTRWDSPSRCQVLCVDIPFDLPDQLKALLERRPSCLNFEDPFAMHVDLIDLIIKYYDLSVWRVRGPVRRLEKNRPYVGRLFKPMHDISRHGIHTSEILSATIETLQEMLRYQTEVYDKEPCAHEKTYQVQAKEYLRFQIQLTKSLKLRSDSNQKRLENEVDLVRNQPG
;
A
#
# COMPACT_ATOMS: atom_id res chain seq x y z
N MET A 1 -1.97 9.18 -1.89
CA MET A 1 -2.16 9.75 -0.55
C MET A 1 -3.15 10.91 -0.60
N ILE A 2 -4.03 10.96 0.40
CA ILE A 2 -4.88 12.12 0.66
C ILE A 2 -4.44 12.77 1.99
N PRO A 3 -4.84 14.02 2.26
CA PRO A 3 -4.45 14.71 3.48
C PRO A 3 -4.93 13.99 4.72
N LYS A 4 -4.24 14.23 5.82
CA LYS A 4 -4.70 13.82 7.13
C LYS A 4 -6.06 14.40 7.44
N VAL A 5 -6.75 13.68 8.31
CA VAL A 5 -7.90 14.20 9.01
C VAL A 5 -7.40 14.98 10.21
N ASP A 6 -7.79 16.25 10.33
CA ASP A 6 -7.45 17.07 11.50
C ASP A 6 -7.84 16.33 12.79
N HIS A 7 -6.88 16.24 13.72
CA HIS A 7 -7.04 15.61 15.03
C HIS A 7 -7.44 14.12 15.02
N ASP A 8 -7.08 13.34 13.98
CA ASP A 8 -7.16 11.88 14.07
C ASP A 8 -6.03 11.35 14.99
N PRO A 9 -6.32 10.90 16.22
CA PRO A 9 -5.28 10.47 17.16
C PRO A 9 -4.59 9.18 16.71
N ASP A 10 -5.18 8.46 15.75
CA ASP A 10 -4.67 7.18 15.26
C ASP A 10 -3.68 7.36 14.08
N ASP A 11 -3.66 8.51 13.39
CA ASP A 11 -2.73 8.81 12.28
C ASP A 11 -1.49 9.57 12.77
N THR A 12 -0.47 8.81 13.19
CA THR A 12 0.83 9.35 13.66
C THR A 12 1.86 9.53 12.55
N GLU A 13 1.54 9.18 11.30
CA GLU A 13 2.47 9.20 10.17
C GLU A 13 2.71 10.65 9.67
N PRO A 14 3.70 10.95 8.82
CA PRO A 14 3.86 12.30 8.26
C PRO A 14 2.66 12.79 7.43
N GLU A 15 2.55 14.10 7.18
CA GLU A 15 1.69 14.59 6.11
C GLU A 15 2.40 14.40 4.76
N TYR A 16 1.73 13.74 3.83
CA TYR A 16 2.26 13.38 2.50
C TYR A 16 1.68 14.28 1.41
N VAL A 17 0.65 15.07 1.71
CA VAL A 17 0.08 16.04 0.79
C VAL A 17 0.47 17.45 1.27
N PRO A 18 1.39 18.14 0.56
CA PRO A 18 1.79 19.49 0.95
C PRO A 18 0.59 20.44 1.02
N HIS A 19 0.56 21.34 2.00
CA HIS A 19 -0.50 22.35 2.11
C HIS A 19 -0.60 23.28 0.89
N THR A 20 0.49 23.38 0.11
CA THR A 20 0.55 24.13 -1.14
C THR A 20 0.00 23.37 -2.35
N ASN A 21 -0.31 22.07 -2.22
CA ASN A 21 -0.84 21.26 -3.31
C ASN A 21 -2.31 21.61 -3.55
N VAL A 22 -2.56 22.32 -4.66
CA VAL A 22 -3.89 22.79 -5.07
C VAL A 22 -4.86 21.65 -5.38
N LYS A 23 -4.36 20.45 -5.76
CA LYS A 23 -5.20 19.28 -6.04
C LYS A 23 -5.78 18.67 -4.76
N GLY A 24 -5.12 18.89 -3.61
CA GLY A 24 -5.54 18.33 -2.33
C GLY A 24 -5.30 16.81 -2.20
N TYR A 25 -4.41 16.24 -3.03
CA TYR A 25 -3.94 14.86 -2.94
C TYR A 25 -2.58 14.72 -3.66
N GLU A 26 -1.82 13.70 -3.31
CA GLU A 26 -0.52 13.37 -3.92
C GLU A 26 -0.49 11.86 -4.23
N TRP A 27 -0.23 11.45 -5.46
CA TRP A 27 -0.07 10.04 -5.82
C TRP A 27 1.38 9.75 -6.13
N PHE A 28 1.88 8.64 -5.59
CA PHE A 28 3.22 8.14 -5.85
C PHE A 28 3.07 6.94 -6.79
N GLU A 29 3.42 7.11 -8.06
CA GLU A 29 3.42 6.06 -9.08
C GLU A 29 4.70 5.23 -8.98
N MET A 30 4.85 4.55 -7.83
CA MET A 30 6.09 3.87 -7.46
C MET A 30 6.53 2.84 -8.52
N GLY A 31 7.69 3.07 -9.11
CA GLY A 31 8.37 2.13 -10.01
C GLY A 31 9.54 1.46 -9.30
N ILE A 32 9.53 0.12 -9.23
CA ILE A 32 10.61 -0.68 -8.61
C ILE A 32 11.27 -1.55 -9.68
N PHE A 33 12.56 -1.32 -9.92
CA PHE A 33 13.33 -2.04 -10.92
C PHE A 33 14.50 -2.74 -10.26
N THR A 34 14.57 -4.06 -10.39
CA THR A 34 15.63 -4.85 -9.80
C THR A 34 16.54 -5.41 -10.88
N ARG A 35 17.85 -5.25 -10.65
CA ARG A 35 18.90 -5.85 -11.47
C ARG A 35 19.77 -6.73 -10.58
N TRP A 36 19.85 -8.01 -10.94
CA TRP A 36 20.70 -9.00 -10.29
C TRP A 36 21.64 -9.60 -11.33
N ASP A 37 22.90 -9.16 -11.34
CA ASP A 37 23.88 -9.66 -12.31
C ASP A 37 24.68 -10.86 -11.76
N SER A 38 24.86 -10.93 -10.44
CA SER A 38 25.58 -12.00 -9.74
C SER A 38 25.14 -12.06 -8.27
N PRO A 39 25.41 -13.17 -7.54
CA PRO A 39 25.02 -13.35 -6.13
C PRO A 39 25.50 -12.27 -5.15
N SER A 40 26.42 -11.41 -5.56
CA SER A 40 26.95 -10.30 -4.76
C SER A 40 26.72 -8.92 -5.39
N ARG A 41 26.04 -8.87 -6.55
CA ARG A 41 25.74 -7.62 -7.27
C ARG A 41 24.26 -7.56 -7.60
N CYS A 42 23.50 -7.04 -6.64
CA CYS A 42 22.09 -6.75 -6.77
C CYS A 42 21.83 -5.27 -6.52
N GLN A 43 20.98 -4.66 -7.34
CA GLN A 43 20.61 -3.25 -7.25
C GLN A 43 19.10 -3.12 -7.42
N VAL A 44 18.47 -2.29 -6.60
CA VAL A 44 17.08 -1.85 -6.78
C VAL A 44 17.07 -0.36 -7.05
N LEU A 45 16.41 0.04 -8.13
CA LEU A 45 16.06 1.42 -8.41
C LEU A 45 14.60 1.64 -8.06
N CYS A 46 14.35 2.57 -7.15
CA CYS A 46 13.00 3.02 -6.79
C CYS A 46 12.76 4.41 -7.38
N VAL A 47 11.65 4.58 -8.09
CA VAL A 47 11.25 5.83 -8.76
C VAL A 47 9.89 6.27 -8.22
N ASP A 48 9.71 7.57 -8.08
CA ASP A 48 8.46 8.21 -7.61
C ASP A 48 7.95 7.64 -6.28
N ILE A 49 8.84 7.67 -5.28
CA ILE A 49 8.60 7.15 -3.93
C ILE A 49 8.22 8.25 -2.94
N PRO A 50 7.49 7.91 -1.85
CA PRO A 50 7.33 8.81 -0.71
C PRO A 50 8.68 9.33 -0.21
N PHE A 51 8.72 10.61 0.18
CA PHE A 51 9.96 11.31 0.54
C PHE A 51 10.71 10.67 1.72
N ASP A 52 10.00 9.98 2.61
CA ASP A 52 10.53 9.34 3.80
C ASP A 52 10.88 7.85 3.59
N LEU A 53 10.51 7.26 2.45
CA LEU A 53 10.79 5.85 2.14
C LEU A 53 12.29 5.53 2.25
N PRO A 54 13.23 6.34 1.72
CA PRO A 54 14.66 6.03 1.82
C PRO A 54 15.15 5.91 3.26
N ASP A 55 14.73 6.84 4.13
CA ASP A 55 15.14 6.86 5.53
C ASP A 55 14.46 5.72 6.32
N GLN A 56 13.18 5.44 6.04
CA GLN A 56 12.48 4.30 6.64
C GLN A 56 13.12 2.97 6.22
N LEU A 57 13.48 2.82 4.94
CA LEU A 57 14.14 1.62 4.41
C LEU A 57 15.51 1.41 5.04
N LYS A 58 16.32 2.48 5.12
CA LYS A 58 17.62 2.44 5.79
C LYS A 58 17.47 2.00 7.25
N ALA A 59 16.52 2.59 7.98
CA ALA A 59 16.27 2.24 9.37
C ALA A 59 15.81 0.78 9.55
N LEU A 60 14.99 0.25 8.63
CA LEU A 60 14.61 -1.17 8.64
C LEU A 60 15.82 -2.08 8.41
N LEU A 61 16.64 -1.76 7.40
CA LEU A 61 17.86 -2.51 7.07
C LEU A 61 18.86 -2.53 8.24
N GLU A 62 19.08 -1.39 8.90
CA GLU A 62 19.97 -1.27 10.06
C GLU A 62 19.48 -2.05 11.28
N ARG A 63 18.16 -2.27 11.41
CA ARG A 63 17.55 -2.99 12.53
C ARG A 63 17.44 -4.50 12.30
N ARG A 64 17.81 -5.02 11.13
CA ARG A 64 17.67 -6.44 10.84
C ARG A 64 18.59 -7.27 11.74
N PRO A 65 18.11 -8.39 12.29
CA PRO A 65 18.94 -9.28 13.10
C PRO A 65 19.98 -10.04 12.26
N SER A 66 19.75 -10.15 10.96
CA SER A 66 20.63 -10.84 10.01
C SER A 66 20.79 -10.00 8.74
N CYS A 67 21.94 -10.13 8.09
CA CYS A 67 22.19 -9.49 6.80
C CYS A 67 21.24 -10.03 5.72
N LEU A 68 21.00 -9.20 4.71
CA LEU A 68 20.35 -9.64 3.47
C LEU A 68 21.14 -10.78 2.83
N ASN A 69 20.43 -11.81 2.41
CA ASN A 69 21.02 -12.87 1.63
C ASN A 69 21.00 -12.49 0.15
N PHE A 70 22.09 -11.91 -0.34
CA PHE A 70 22.19 -11.45 -1.74
C PHE A 70 22.28 -12.59 -2.77
N GLU A 71 22.45 -13.83 -2.32
CA GLU A 71 22.32 -15.02 -3.17
C GLU A 71 20.86 -15.27 -3.59
N ASP A 72 19.90 -14.70 -2.85
CA ASP A 72 18.49 -14.68 -3.23
C ASP A 72 18.15 -13.37 -3.96
N PRO A 73 17.77 -13.41 -5.25
CA PRO A 73 17.41 -12.21 -6.02
C PRO A 73 16.21 -11.44 -5.44
N PHE A 74 15.39 -12.09 -4.61
CA PHE A 74 14.19 -11.50 -4.03
C PHE A 74 14.45 -10.86 -2.66
N ALA A 75 15.60 -11.10 -2.03
CA ALA A 75 15.86 -10.70 -0.64
C ALA A 75 15.71 -9.18 -0.41
N MET A 76 16.14 -8.35 -1.37
CA MET A 76 16.03 -6.89 -1.27
C MET A 76 14.58 -6.37 -1.35
N HIS A 77 13.64 -7.16 -1.86
CA HIS A 77 12.25 -6.75 -1.96
C HIS A 77 11.52 -6.89 -0.63
N VAL A 78 12.04 -7.65 0.34
CA VAL A 78 11.35 -7.93 1.61
C VAL A 78 11.01 -6.63 2.35
N ASP A 79 12.02 -5.82 2.71
CA ASP A 79 11.76 -4.59 3.46
C ASP A 79 11.01 -3.54 2.61
N LEU A 80 11.22 -3.55 1.29
CA LEU A 80 10.50 -2.67 0.36
C LEU A 80 8.99 -3.00 0.34
N ILE A 81 8.64 -4.28 0.26
CA ILE A 81 7.24 -4.74 0.27
C ILE A 81 6.58 -4.37 1.60
N ASP A 82 7.28 -4.57 2.73
CA ASP A 82 6.77 -4.18 4.04
C ASP A 82 6.43 -2.68 4.10
N LEU A 83 7.32 -1.81 3.60
CA LEU A 83 7.08 -0.37 3.54
C LEU A 83 5.94 0.00 2.59
N ILE A 84 5.94 -0.55 1.38
CA ILE A 84 4.89 -0.29 0.37
C ILE A 84 3.52 -0.66 0.94
N ILE A 85 3.40 -1.81 1.59
CA ILE A 85 2.15 -2.25 2.21
C ILE A 85 1.75 -1.35 3.38
N LYS A 86 2.72 -0.85 4.17
CA LYS A 86 2.46 0.16 5.20
C LYS A 86 1.86 1.44 4.60
N TYR A 87 2.41 1.96 3.50
CA TYR A 87 1.86 3.14 2.81
C TYR A 87 0.46 2.89 2.23
N TYR A 88 0.19 1.68 1.76
CA TYR A 88 -1.15 1.31 1.28
C TYR A 88 -2.17 1.16 2.41
N ASP A 89 -1.79 0.56 3.55
CA ASP A 89 -2.65 0.55 4.74
C ASP A 89 -2.99 1.99 5.12
N LEU A 90 -2.00 2.86 5.25
CA LEU A 90 -2.22 4.28 5.54
C LEU A 90 -3.17 4.95 4.54
N SER A 91 -3.03 4.68 3.23
CA SER A 91 -3.95 5.19 2.20
C SER A 91 -5.40 4.75 2.47
N VAL A 92 -5.61 3.48 2.79
CA VAL A 92 -6.93 2.93 3.13
C VAL A 92 -7.52 3.60 4.38
N TRP A 93 -6.71 3.81 5.42
CA TRP A 93 -7.14 4.49 6.65
C TRP A 93 -7.51 5.95 6.41
N ARG A 94 -6.72 6.65 5.59
CA ARG A 94 -6.98 8.05 5.25
C ARG A 94 -8.24 8.23 4.41
N VAL A 95 -8.64 7.26 3.59
CA VAL A 95 -9.97 7.26 2.94
C VAL A 95 -11.09 6.97 3.94
N ARG A 96 -10.86 6.03 4.86
CA ARG A 96 -11.87 5.65 5.87
C ARG A 96 -12.26 6.80 6.79
N GLY A 97 -11.31 7.63 7.22
CA GLY A 97 -11.53 8.74 8.15
C GLY A 97 -12.62 9.72 7.68
N PRO A 98 -12.50 10.30 6.47
CA PRO A 98 -13.53 11.12 5.84
C PRO A 98 -14.88 10.40 5.68
N VAL A 99 -14.90 9.14 5.23
CA VAL A 99 -16.16 8.35 5.13
C VAL A 99 -16.83 8.28 6.51
N ARG A 100 -16.08 7.98 7.57
CA ARG A 100 -16.63 7.92 8.93
C ARG A 100 -17.14 9.28 9.42
N ARG A 101 -16.51 10.39 9.04
CA ARG A 101 -17.02 11.73 9.40
C ARG A 101 -18.34 12.04 8.71
N LEU A 102 -18.50 11.64 7.45
CA LEU A 102 -19.75 11.80 6.72
C LEU A 102 -20.88 11.02 7.38
N GLU A 103 -20.63 9.74 7.71
CA GLU A 103 -21.61 8.88 8.39
C GLU A 103 -22.09 9.44 9.75
N LYS A 104 -21.24 10.21 10.45
CA LYS A 104 -21.58 10.86 11.72
C LYS A 104 -22.33 12.18 11.55
N ASN A 105 -22.12 12.90 10.44
CA ASN A 105 -22.61 14.26 10.20
C ASN A 105 -23.81 14.34 9.23
N ARG A 106 -24.69 13.32 9.26
CA ARG A 106 -25.88 13.15 8.40
C ARG A 106 -26.87 14.34 8.31
N PRO A 107 -26.97 15.29 9.27
CA PRO A 107 -27.90 16.41 9.12
C PRO A 107 -27.50 17.50 8.10
N TYR A 108 -26.26 17.48 7.57
CA TYR A 108 -25.72 18.58 6.75
C TYR A 108 -25.39 18.21 5.29
N VAL A 109 -25.91 17.07 4.80
CA VAL A 109 -25.30 16.37 3.66
C VAL A 109 -25.59 17.00 2.29
N GLY A 110 -26.62 17.84 2.16
CA GLY A 110 -26.85 18.61 0.93
C GLY A 110 -25.67 19.48 0.48
N ARG A 111 -24.80 19.93 1.42
CA ARG A 111 -23.58 20.70 1.11
C ARG A 111 -22.32 19.84 0.90
N LEU A 112 -22.43 18.52 1.08
CA LEU A 112 -21.29 17.59 1.14
C LEU A 112 -21.11 16.75 -0.15
N PHE A 113 -21.91 16.98 -1.20
CA PHE A 113 -21.88 16.16 -2.43
C PHE A 113 -20.53 16.16 -3.14
N LYS A 114 -19.89 17.33 -3.30
CA LYS A 114 -18.57 17.42 -3.94
C LYS A 114 -17.47 16.73 -3.10
N PRO A 115 -17.36 16.97 -1.78
CA PRO A 115 -16.47 16.19 -0.91
C PRO A 115 -16.70 14.67 -0.97
N MET A 116 -17.96 14.20 -1.01
CA MET A 116 -18.28 12.78 -1.12
C MET A 116 -17.75 12.17 -2.43
N HIS A 117 -17.93 12.89 -3.55
CA HIS A 117 -17.43 12.44 -4.85
C HIS A 117 -15.90 12.35 -4.88
N ASP A 118 -15.20 13.32 -4.30
CA ASP A 118 -13.73 13.31 -4.26
C ASP A 118 -13.21 12.14 -3.40
N ILE A 119 -13.81 11.90 -2.23
CA ILE A 119 -13.48 10.72 -1.40
C ILE A 119 -13.74 9.41 -2.16
N SER A 120 -14.82 9.34 -2.93
CA SER A 120 -15.16 8.16 -3.74
C SER A 120 -14.09 7.87 -4.77
N ARG A 121 -13.66 8.90 -5.53
CA ARG A 121 -12.54 8.78 -6.47
C ARG A 121 -11.26 8.25 -5.80
N HIS A 122 -10.94 8.74 -4.61
CA HIS A 122 -9.76 8.29 -3.87
C HIS A 122 -9.90 6.85 -3.36
N GLY A 123 -11.09 6.44 -2.92
CA GLY A 123 -11.38 5.06 -2.53
C GLY A 123 -11.27 4.06 -3.69
N ILE A 124 -11.82 4.43 -4.84
CA ILE A 124 -11.71 3.63 -6.09
C ILE A 124 -10.25 3.46 -6.46
N HIS A 125 -9.50 4.57 -6.57
CA HIS A 125 -8.08 4.53 -6.93
C HIS A 125 -7.27 3.67 -5.95
N THR A 126 -7.51 3.79 -4.64
CA THR A 126 -6.82 2.96 -3.63
C THR A 126 -7.13 1.47 -3.84
N SER A 127 -8.36 1.11 -4.20
CA SER A 127 -8.73 -0.28 -4.50
C SER A 127 -8.07 -0.81 -5.78
N GLU A 128 -7.96 0.01 -6.82
CA GLU A 128 -7.26 -0.32 -8.06
C GLU A 128 -5.78 -0.62 -7.79
N ILE A 129 -5.10 0.25 -7.05
CA ILE A 129 -3.69 0.06 -6.66
C ILE A 129 -3.48 -1.22 -5.85
N LEU A 130 -4.36 -1.49 -4.87
CA LEU A 130 -4.31 -2.73 -4.10
C LEU A 130 -4.51 -3.98 -4.97
N SER A 131 -5.37 -3.90 -5.98
CA SER A 131 -5.60 -5.00 -6.93
C SER A 131 -4.35 -5.26 -7.78
N ALA A 132 -3.77 -4.22 -8.36
CA ALA A 132 -2.52 -4.32 -9.13
C ALA A 132 -1.35 -4.84 -8.27
N THR A 133 -1.30 -4.44 -7.00
CA THR A 133 -0.29 -4.92 -6.05
C THR A 133 -0.45 -6.41 -5.76
N ILE A 134 -1.67 -6.89 -5.56
CA ILE A 134 -1.95 -8.33 -5.36
C ILE A 134 -1.44 -9.14 -6.55
N GLU A 135 -1.77 -8.71 -7.77
CA GLU A 135 -1.31 -9.36 -9.01
C GLU A 135 0.22 -9.36 -9.10
N THR A 136 0.86 -8.22 -8.82
CA THR A 136 2.32 -8.09 -8.82
C THR A 136 2.98 -9.07 -7.83
N LEU A 137 2.50 -9.12 -6.58
CA LEU A 137 3.03 -10.02 -5.56
C LEU A 137 2.80 -11.50 -5.91
N GLN A 138 1.67 -11.83 -6.54
CA GLN A 138 1.39 -13.19 -7.02
C GLN A 138 2.36 -13.61 -8.12
N GLU A 139 2.63 -12.73 -9.08
CA GLU A 139 3.64 -12.98 -10.12
C GLU A 139 5.04 -13.08 -9.53
N MET A 140 5.40 -12.22 -8.57
CA MET A 140 6.68 -12.34 -7.86
C MET A 140 6.83 -13.70 -7.16
N LEU A 141 5.79 -14.20 -6.48
CA LEU A 141 5.80 -15.52 -5.86
C LEU A 141 5.94 -16.65 -6.89
N ARG A 142 5.30 -16.52 -8.06
CA ARG A 142 5.43 -17.48 -9.17
C ARG A 142 6.88 -17.50 -9.67
N TYR A 143 7.45 -16.33 -9.99
CA TYR A 143 8.84 -16.24 -10.45
C TYR A 143 9.84 -16.73 -9.41
N GLN A 144 9.66 -16.40 -8.13
CA GLN A 144 10.50 -16.90 -7.04
C GLN A 144 10.48 -18.43 -6.99
N THR A 145 9.30 -19.03 -7.13
CA THR A 145 9.16 -20.49 -7.15
C THR A 145 9.91 -21.10 -8.31
N GLU A 146 9.78 -20.54 -9.52
CA GLU A 146 10.50 -21.04 -10.69
C GLU A 146 12.02 -20.90 -10.58
N VAL A 147 12.51 -19.80 -10.02
CA VAL A 147 13.95 -19.59 -9.82
C VAL A 147 14.51 -20.62 -8.82
N TYR A 148 13.83 -20.85 -7.70
CA TYR A 148 14.26 -21.82 -6.71
C TYR A 148 14.24 -23.27 -7.22
N ASP A 149 13.33 -23.59 -8.16
CA ASP A 149 13.22 -24.93 -8.73
C ASP A 149 14.27 -25.18 -9.85
N LYS A 150 14.63 -24.14 -10.62
CA LYS A 150 15.54 -24.25 -11.79
C LYS A 150 17.01 -24.11 -11.42
N GLU A 151 17.33 -23.29 -10.43
CA GLU A 151 18.70 -23.10 -9.96
C GLU A 151 19.00 -24.12 -8.85
N PRO A 152 20.03 -24.98 -8.98
CA PRO A 152 20.43 -25.89 -7.91
C PRO A 152 20.77 -25.06 -6.67
N CYS A 153 19.84 -25.05 -5.72
CA CYS A 153 19.79 -23.99 -4.74
C CYS A 153 20.98 -24.07 -3.78
N ALA A 154 21.73 -22.98 -3.67
CA ALA A 154 22.68 -22.76 -2.57
C ALA A 154 21.96 -22.66 -1.21
N HIS A 155 20.63 -22.49 -1.20
CA HIS A 155 19.83 -22.22 -0.03
C HIS A 155 19.21 -23.48 0.58
N GLU A 156 19.25 -23.55 1.91
CA GLU A 156 18.53 -24.56 2.68
C GLU A 156 17.04 -24.58 2.33
N LYS A 157 16.45 -25.78 2.29
CA LYS A 157 15.02 -25.97 2.04
C LYS A 157 14.13 -25.12 2.96
N THR A 158 14.56 -24.95 4.21
CA THR A 158 13.86 -24.13 5.21
C THR A 158 13.79 -22.66 4.78
N TYR A 159 14.88 -22.09 4.26
CA TYR A 159 14.92 -20.71 3.77
C TYR A 159 13.92 -20.50 2.64
N GLN A 160 13.92 -21.39 1.65
CA GLN A 160 13.02 -21.28 0.50
C GLN A 160 11.55 -21.33 0.91
N VAL A 161 11.20 -22.20 1.86
CA VAL A 161 9.85 -22.28 2.41
C VAL A 161 9.49 -20.98 3.12
N GLN A 162 10.37 -20.46 3.98
CA GLN A 162 10.13 -19.19 4.69
C GLN A 162 9.95 -18.01 3.74
N ALA A 163 10.77 -17.91 2.69
CA ALA A 163 10.67 -16.86 1.69
C ALA A 163 9.34 -16.92 0.90
N LYS A 164 8.90 -18.13 0.52
CA LYS A 164 7.60 -18.35 -0.14
C LYS A 164 6.43 -18.00 0.78
N GLU A 165 6.47 -18.44 2.03
CA GLU A 165 5.43 -18.15 3.02
C GLU A 165 5.34 -16.65 3.35
N TYR A 166 6.47 -15.95 3.39
CA TYR A 166 6.49 -14.50 3.54
C TYR A 166 5.71 -13.80 2.41
N LEU A 167 5.98 -14.11 1.15
CA LEU A 167 5.22 -13.51 0.03
C LEU A 167 3.74 -13.88 0.07
N ARG A 168 3.39 -15.13 0.41
CA ARG A 168 1.98 -15.54 0.61
C ARG A 168 1.30 -14.70 1.69
N PHE A 169 1.98 -14.45 2.80
CA PHE A 169 1.46 -13.61 3.87
C PHE A 169 1.22 -12.17 3.38
N GLN A 170 2.17 -11.56 2.67
CA GLN A 170 2.02 -10.21 2.12
C GLN A 170 0.87 -10.10 1.10
N ILE A 171 0.69 -11.12 0.25
CA ILE A 171 -0.47 -11.21 -0.65
C ILE A 171 -1.78 -11.22 0.16
N GLN A 172 -1.85 -12.01 1.22
CA GLN A 172 -3.04 -12.11 2.06
C GLN A 172 -3.32 -10.82 2.85
N LEU A 173 -2.28 -10.15 3.32
CA LEU A 173 -2.39 -8.85 3.98
C LEU A 173 -2.94 -7.81 2.99
N THR A 174 -2.40 -7.74 1.78
CA THR A 174 -2.85 -6.81 0.73
C THR A 174 -4.30 -7.10 0.30
N LYS A 175 -4.70 -8.37 0.18
CA LYS A 175 -6.11 -8.76 -0.03
C LYS A 175 -7.02 -8.25 1.09
N SER A 176 -6.55 -8.32 2.33
CA SER A 176 -7.30 -7.84 3.50
C SER A 176 -7.46 -6.31 3.47
N LEU A 177 -6.42 -5.57 3.05
CA LEU A 177 -6.49 -4.12 2.81
C LEU A 177 -7.48 -3.78 1.69
N LYS A 178 -7.46 -4.55 0.59
CA LYS A 178 -8.41 -4.38 -0.52
C LYS A 178 -9.85 -4.52 -0.04
N LEU A 179 -10.15 -5.57 0.72
CA LEU A 179 -11.50 -5.78 1.28
C LEU A 179 -11.95 -4.61 2.16
N ARG A 180 -11.03 -4.00 2.94
CA ARG A 180 -11.33 -2.78 3.71
C ARG A 180 -11.59 -1.58 2.82
N SER A 181 -10.79 -1.38 1.77
CA SER A 181 -11.00 -0.32 0.79
C SER A 181 -12.37 -0.44 0.11
N ASP A 182 -12.71 -1.65 -0.34
CA ASP A 182 -14.00 -1.94 -0.99
C ASP A 182 -15.18 -1.74 -0.02
N SER A 183 -14.99 -2.08 1.27
CA SER A 183 -15.99 -1.80 2.31
C SER A 183 -16.19 -0.29 2.53
N ASN A 184 -15.12 0.50 2.56
CA ASN A 184 -15.21 1.96 2.68
C ASN A 184 -15.96 2.57 1.49
N GLN A 185 -15.72 2.07 0.28
CA GLN A 185 -16.41 2.51 -0.92
C GLN A 185 -17.92 2.22 -0.83
N LYS A 186 -18.30 0.98 -0.50
CA LYS A 186 -19.72 0.60 -0.33
C LYS A 186 -20.43 1.44 0.72
N ARG A 187 -19.74 1.77 1.82
CA ARG A 187 -20.28 2.65 2.87
C ARG A 187 -20.53 4.05 2.33
N LEU A 188 -19.60 4.61 1.57
CA LEU A 188 -19.77 5.92 0.94
C LEU A 188 -20.88 5.93 -0.11
N GLU A 189 -21.02 4.87 -0.91
CA GLU A 189 -22.12 4.70 -1.87
C GLU A 189 -23.49 4.77 -1.16
N ASN A 190 -23.62 4.05 -0.03
CA ASN A 190 -24.84 4.13 0.78
C ASN A 190 -25.14 5.56 1.27
N GLU A 191 -24.11 6.31 1.70
CA GLU A 191 -24.31 7.71 2.11
C GLU A 191 -24.72 8.60 0.94
N VAL A 192 -24.17 8.40 -0.26
CA VAL A 192 -24.58 9.13 -1.46
C VAL A 192 -26.04 8.84 -1.80
N ASP A 193 -26.47 7.58 -1.74
CA ASP A 193 -27.85 7.18 -2.05
C ASP A 193 -28.84 7.76 -1.04
N LEU A 194 -28.49 7.76 0.25
CA LEU A 194 -29.32 8.38 1.29
C LEU A 194 -29.58 9.87 1.01
N VAL A 195 -28.58 10.58 0.51
CA VAL A 195 -28.69 12.02 0.21
C VAL A 195 -29.57 12.28 -1.00
N ARG A 196 -29.47 11.43 -2.02
CA ARG A 196 -30.30 11.53 -3.23
C ARG A 196 -31.77 11.23 -2.93
N ASN A 197 -32.04 10.38 -1.94
CA ASN A 197 -33.38 9.90 -1.60
C ASN A 197 -34.04 10.66 -0.43
N GLN A 198 -33.40 11.67 0.15
CA GLN A 198 -34.04 12.53 1.16
C GLN A 198 -34.95 13.57 0.49
N PRO A 199 -36.25 13.67 0.85
CA PRO A 199 -37.11 14.75 0.39
C PRO A 199 -36.61 16.08 0.97
N GLY A 200 -36.47 17.08 0.11
CA GLY A 200 -36.02 18.45 0.46
C GLY A 200 -37.08 19.27 1.17
#